data_AF-A0A7S0M0S5-F1
#
_entry.id   AF-A0A7S0M0S5-F1
#
_cell.length_a   1.000
_cell.length_b   1.000
_cell.length_c   1.000
_cell.angle_alpha   90.00
_cell.angle_beta   90.00
_cell.angle_gamma   90.00
#
_symmetry.space_group_name_H-M   'P 1'
#
loop_
_entity.id
_entity.type
_entity.pdbx_description
1 polymer ?
#
loop_
_entity_poly.entity_id
_entity_poly.type
_entity_poly.pdbx_seq_one_letter_code
_entity_poly.pdbx_strand_id
1 'polypeptide(L)'
;SNSPQCSVCGKTMFRAGICKDCHEKTISVTRKSEHAAASSLFRVQKQLDEVERLILPCENPDEWSKIETILQRPLQALDELDSLLTEFAATTTKQTCTFFSTVPHSDDAGKFDFHAFWTFGVPLMVEVALEMPILFGKVHVPLLLQGENRSVALTRRQCACLLSHSFFGSITANSRRVRKEKWAFRAAQLFFLQALPSALCFLNYFKVLGQRGFPEGTVTFERTGFPRGAPPWRWDGNATPLCRVELLHQGAIEDSPLEHHADFANKFVGGGCLGNDFFM
;
A
#
# COMPACT_ATOMS: atom_id res chain seq x y z
N SER A 1 -16.22 62.28 -5.97
CA SER A 1 -16.89 61.50 -4.91
C SER A 1 -17.63 60.33 -5.54
N ASN A 2 -16.92 59.22 -5.82
CA ASN A 2 -17.52 58.02 -6.39
C ASN A 2 -17.84 57.05 -5.25
N SER A 3 -19.11 56.98 -4.87
CA SER A 3 -19.60 55.99 -3.90
C SER A 3 -19.73 54.63 -4.61
N PRO A 4 -19.30 53.51 -4.00
CA PRO A 4 -19.37 52.18 -4.62
C PRO A 4 -20.83 51.77 -4.91
N GLN A 5 -21.09 51.12 -6.05
CA GLN A 5 -22.42 50.63 -6.46
C GLN A 5 -22.48 49.09 -6.39
N CYS A 6 -23.64 48.55 -6.05
CA CYS A 6 -23.91 47.12 -6.03
C CYS A 6 -23.91 46.54 -7.46
N SER A 7 -23.17 45.47 -7.70
CA SER A 7 -23.07 44.81 -9.02
C SER A 7 -24.34 44.08 -9.46
N VAL A 8 -25.30 43.87 -8.55
CA VAL A 8 -26.56 43.16 -8.82
C VAL A 8 -27.69 44.13 -9.14
N CYS A 9 -27.79 45.27 -8.44
CA CYS A 9 -28.91 46.20 -8.58
C CYS A 9 -28.53 47.65 -8.92
N GLY A 10 -27.23 47.97 -9.04
CA GLY A 10 -26.73 49.30 -9.44
C GLY A 10 -26.88 50.41 -8.39
N LYS A 11 -27.47 50.14 -7.22
CA LYS A 11 -27.67 51.14 -6.16
C LYS A 11 -26.41 51.35 -5.30
N THR A 12 -26.32 52.54 -4.70
CA THR A 12 -25.20 52.99 -3.88
C THR A 12 -25.04 52.15 -2.60
N MET A 13 -23.85 51.62 -2.36
CA MET A 13 -23.51 50.76 -1.23
C MET A 13 -23.27 51.56 0.06
N PHE A 14 -23.74 51.02 1.21
CA PHE A 14 -23.42 51.56 2.54
C PHE A 14 -22.03 51.09 3.01
N ARG A 15 -21.44 51.81 3.98
CA ARG A 15 -20.06 51.64 4.50
C ARG A 15 -19.65 50.22 4.93
N ALA A 16 -20.58 49.28 5.06
CA ALA A 16 -20.32 47.89 5.50
C ALA A 16 -20.36 46.84 4.38
N GLY A 17 -20.45 47.22 3.10
CA GLY A 17 -20.38 46.27 1.98
C GLY A 17 -21.61 45.38 1.80
N ILE A 18 -22.75 45.76 2.38
CA ILE A 18 -24.03 45.05 2.30
C ILE A 18 -25.06 45.94 1.59
N CYS A 19 -25.69 45.40 0.54
CA CYS A 19 -26.84 46.00 -0.11
C CYS A 19 -28.11 45.79 0.74
N LYS A 20 -28.79 46.86 1.16
CA LYS A 20 -30.03 46.77 1.96
C LYS A 20 -31.18 46.06 1.26
N ASP A 21 -31.27 46.16 -0.06
CA ASP A 21 -32.37 45.58 -0.83
C ASP A 21 -32.12 44.09 -1.18
N CYS A 22 -30.85 43.70 -1.25
CA CYS A 22 -30.42 42.40 -1.77
C CYS A 22 -30.01 41.41 -0.66
N HIS A 23 -29.63 41.91 0.53
CA HIS A 23 -29.00 41.15 1.62
C HIS A 23 -27.75 40.31 1.25
N GLU A 24 -27.26 40.39 0.02
CA GLU A 24 -26.03 39.72 -0.42
C GLU A 24 -24.76 40.51 -0.05
N LYS A 25 -23.76 39.81 0.46
CA LYS A 25 -22.39 40.32 0.64
C LYS A 25 -21.65 40.22 -0.69
N THR A 26 -21.35 41.33 -1.34
CA THR A 26 -20.44 41.33 -2.49
C THR A 26 -19.00 41.32 -1.97
N ILE A 27 -18.39 40.14 -1.83
CA ILE A 27 -16.94 40.03 -1.62
C ILE A 27 -16.29 40.23 -3.00
N SER A 28 -15.76 41.42 -3.25
CA SER A 28 -14.89 41.65 -4.41
C SER A 28 -13.53 41.00 -4.13
N VAL A 29 -13.45 39.69 -4.40
CA VAL A 29 -12.18 38.94 -4.42
C VAL A 29 -11.40 39.40 -5.66
N THR A 30 -10.32 40.14 -5.45
CA THR A 30 -9.46 40.58 -6.56
C THR A 30 -8.70 39.37 -7.14
N ARG A 31 -8.54 39.28 -8.47
CA ARG A 31 -7.80 38.18 -9.17
C ARG A 31 -6.41 37.85 -8.59
N LYS A 32 -5.75 38.80 -7.92
CA LYS A 32 -4.48 38.56 -7.20
C LYS A 32 -4.64 37.63 -5.99
N SER A 33 -5.78 37.69 -5.30
CA SER A 33 -6.07 36.84 -4.14
C SER A 33 -6.46 35.41 -4.54
N GLU A 34 -7.04 35.20 -5.73
CA GLU A 34 -7.28 33.85 -6.28
C GLU A 34 -5.99 33.15 -6.65
N HIS A 35 -5.03 33.83 -7.30
CA HIS A 35 -3.72 33.25 -7.60
C HIS A 35 -2.90 32.97 -6.33
N ALA A 36 -2.95 33.84 -5.33
CA ALA A 36 -2.27 33.61 -4.06
C ALA A 36 -2.90 32.47 -3.25
N ALA A 37 -4.23 32.35 -3.24
CA ALA A 37 -4.95 31.25 -2.60
C ALA A 37 -4.77 29.93 -3.36
N ALA A 38 -4.81 29.93 -4.69
CA ALA A 38 -4.52 28.74 -5.50
C ALA A 38 -3.06 28.29 -5.33
N SER A 39 -2.11 29.23 -5.27
CA SER A 39 -0.70 28.93 -5.00
C SER A 39 -0.47 28.45 -3.57
N SER A 40 -1.21 28.93 -2.57
CA SER A 40 -1.10 28.45 -1.19
C SER A 40 -1.77 27.09 -1.01
N LEU A 41 -2.94 26.86 -1.62
CA LEU A 41 -3.61 25.56 -1.66
C LEU A 41 -2.76 24.52 -2.39
N PHE A 42 -2.14 24.88 -3.51
CA PHE A 42 -1.21 24.00 -4.21
C PHE A 42 0.03 23.68 -3.38
N ARG A 43 0.56 24.66 -2.62
CA ARG A 43 1.70 24.45 -1.72
C ARG A 43 1.33 23.57 -0.52
N VAL A 44 0.14 23.74 0.04
CA VAL A 44 -0.39 22.92 1.13
C VAL A 44 -0.68 21.49 0.65
N GLN A 45 -1.29 21.34 -0.52
CA GLN A 45 -1.53 20.03 -1.14
C GLN A 45 -0.22 19.30 -1.41
N LYS A 46 0.79 19.99 -1.98
CA LYS A 46 2.12 19.42 -2.21
C LYS A 46 2.81 19.00 -0.90
N GLN A 47 2.66 19.78 0.17
CA GLN A 47 3.16 19.41 1.50
C GLN A 47 2.40 18.23 2.14
N LEU A 48 1.08 18.10 1.88
CA LEU A 48 0.28 16.97 2.34
C LEU A 48 0.62 15.70 1.56
N ASP A 49 0.78 15.79 0.24
CA ASP A 49 1.20 14.68 -0.63
C ASP A 49 2.61 14.17 -0.26
N GLU A 50 3.51 15.06 0.20
CA GLU A 50 4.82 14.68 0.74
C GLU A 50 4.74 13.94 2.09
N VAL A 51 3.65 14.12 2.84
CA VAL A 51 3.44 13.51 4.18
C VAL A 51 2.60 12.22 4.10
N GLU A 52 1.71 12.08 3.12
CA GLU A 52 0.75 10.97 3.02
C GLU A 52 1.19 9.87 2.04
N ARG A 53 2.47 9.49 2.14
CA ARG A 53 3.07 8.42 1.35
C ARG A 53 3.88 7.48 2.21
N LEU A 54 4.18 6.30 1.67
CA LEU A 54 5.14 5.39 2.26
C LEU A 54 6.53 6.01 2.18
N ILE A 55 7.23 6.03 3.33
CA ILE A 55 8.66 6.36 3.38
C ILE A 55 9.44 5.07 3.27
N LEU A 56 10.16 4.92 2.16
CA LEU A 56 10.91 3.71 1.87
C LEU A 56 12.25 3.69 2.62
N PRO A 57 12.76 2.51 3.03
CA PRO A 57 14.04 2.41 3.74
C PRO A 57 15.22 3.05 2.99
N CYS A 58 15.22 3.01 1.66
CA CYS A 58 16.24 3.63 0.82
C CYS A 58 16.30 5.17 0.93
N GLU A 59 15.28 5.83 1.48
CA GLU A 59 15.24 7.28 1.62
C GLU A 59 16.03 7.77 2.85
N ASN A 60 16.41 6.87 3.76
CA ASN A 60 17.24 7.16 4.91
C ASN A 60 18.64 6.54 4.71
N PRO A 61 19.71 7.34 4.50
CA PRO A 61 21.05 6.83 4.24
C PRO A 61 21.58 5.86 5.30
N ASP A 62 21.30 6.13 6.59
CA ASP A 62 21.78 5.28 7.70
C ASP A 62 21.03 3.95 7.77
N GLU A 63 19.73 3.94 7.43
CA GLU A 63 18.91 2.73 7.37
C GLU A 63 19.27 1.90 6.14
N TRP A 64 19.45 2.56 5.00
CA TRP A 64 19.85 1.94 3.75
C TRP A 64 21.24 1.30 3.84
N SER A 65 22.23 2.02 4.38
CA SER A 65 23.60 1.50 4.54
C SER A 65 23.63 0.22 5.38
N LYS A 66 22.77 0.11 6.41
CA LYS A 66 22.63 -1.13 7.20
C LYS A 66 22.02 -2.26 6.38
N ILE A 67 20.95 -1.97 5.63
CA ILE A 67 20.29 -2.96 4.76
C ILE A 67 21.29 -3.49 3.72
N GLU A 68 22.02 -2.61 3.03
CA GLU A 68 23.05 -3.00 2.06
C GLU A 68 24.12 -3.87 2.71
N THR A 69 24.65 -3.44 3.86
CA THR A 69 25.68 -4.19 4.59
C THR A 69 25.20 -5.57 5.02
N ILE A 70 23.92 -5.75 5.36
CA ILE A 70 23.36 -7.06 5.71
C ILE A 70 23.15 -7.92 4.47
N LEU A 71 22.47 -7.39 3.45
CA LEU A 71 22.04 -8.17 2.28
C LEU A 71 23.17 -8.46 1.28
N GLN A 72 24.25 -7.69 1.28
CA GLN A 72 25.42 -7.96 0.42
C GLN A 72 26.34 -9.06 0.97
N ARG A 73 26.10 -9.57 2.18
CA ARG A 73 26.89 -10.67 2.74
C ARG A 73 26.61 -11.94 1.94
N PRO A 74 27.65 -12.71 1.58
CA PRO A 74 27.45 -13.95 0.84
C PRO A 74 26.81 -15.00 1.75
N LEU A 75 25.58 -15.41 1.43
CA LEU A 75 24.91 -16.51 2.11
C LEU A 75 25.41 -17.86 1.55
N GLN A 76 25.85 -18.77 2.42
CA GLN A 76 26.38 -20.09 2.03
C GLN A 76 25.33 -21.19 2.07
N ALA A 77 24.34 -21.07 2.96
CA ALA A 77 23.32 -22.08 3.19
C ALA A 77 21.97 -21.45 3.56
N LEU A 78 20.91 -22.25 3.38
CA LEU A 78 19.52 -21.81 3.57
C LEU A 78 19.21 -21.41 5.02
N ASP A 79 19.79 -22.10 5.99
CA ASP A 79 19.64 -21.83 7.42
C ASP A 79 20.25 -20.49 7.85
N GLU A 80 21.21 -19.93 7.10
CA GLU A 80 21.73 -18.58 7.36
C GLU A 80 20.66 -17.48 7.21
N LEU A 81 19.55 -17.76 6.50
CA LEU A 81 18.40 -16.86 6.47
C LEU A 81 17.77 -16.65 7.85
N ASP A 82 17.84 -17.64 8.75
CA ASP A 82 17.35 -17.49 10.12
C ASP A 82 18.14 -16.42 10.87
N SER A 83 19.46 -16.44 10.74
CA SER A 83 20.36 -15.44 11.34
C SER A 83 20.12 -14.05 10.75
N LEU A 84 19.96 -13.97 9.42
CA LEU A 84 19.69 -12.71 8.73
C LEU A 84 18.36 -12.09 9.16
N LEU A 85 17.28 -12.87 9.23
CA LEU A 85 15.97 -12.39 9.69
C LEU A 85 16.01 -11.96 11.18
N THR A 86 16.75 -12.70 12.00
CA THR A 86 16.96 -12.37 13.42
C THR A 86 17.71 -11.06 13.58
N GLU A 87 18.71 -10.79 12.75
CA GLU A 87 19.48 -9.54 12.79
C GLU A 87 18.61 -8.32 12.43
N PHE A 88 17.80 -8.41 11.38
CA PHE A 88 16.84 -7.35 11.06
C PHE A 88 15.81 -7.11 12.17
N ALA A 89 15.37 -8.19 12.84
CA ALA A 89 14.43 -8.11 13.95
C ALA A 89 15.05 -7.54 15.25
N ALA A 90 16.37 -7.64 15.43
CA ALA A 90 17.04 -7.32 16.70
C ALA A 90 16.76 -5.90 17.22
N THR A 91 16.61 -4.92 16.31
CA THR A 91 16.37 -3.52 16.66
C THR A 91 14.87 -3.17 16.76
N THR A 92 13.99 -4.03 16.24
CA THR A 92 12.56 -3.72 16.10
C THR A 92 11.66 -4.61 16.96
N THR A 93 11.69 -5.92 16.78
CA THR A 93 10.81 -6.87 17.49
C THR A 93 11.52 -7.79 18.45
N LYS A 94 12.86 -7.94 18.33
CA LYS A 94 13.69 -8.87 19.12
C LYS A 94 13.25 -10.34 19.02
N GLN A 95 12.60 -10.70 17.92
CA GLN A 95 12.25 -12.09 17.62
C GLN A 95 13.44 -12.82 16.99
N THR A 96 13.52 -14.13 17.24
CA THR A 96 14.49 -15.03 16.62
C THR A 96 13.77 -15.89 15.59
N CYS A 97 14.37 -16.06 14.42
CA CYS A 97 13.89 -16.99 13.40
C CYS A 97 14.63 -18.32 13.52
N THR A 98 13.89 -19.42 13.35
CA THR A 98 14.43 -20.79 13.24
C THR A 98 13.73 -21.56 12.12
N PHE A 99 13.01 -20.87 11.24
CA PHE A 99 12.18 -21.48 10.20
C PHE A 99 13.02 -22.31 9.22
N PHE A 100 14.13 -21.75 8.75
CA PHE A 100 14.92 -22.35 7.67
C PHE A 100 15.84 -23.49 8.15
N SER A 101 16.15 -23.53 9.44
CA SER A 101 16.84 -24.65 10.09
C SER A 101 15.90 -25.77 10.55
N THR A 102 14.59 -25.52 10.71
CA THR A 102 13.64 -26.53 11.23
C THR A 102 12.68 -27.06 10.17
N VAL A 103 11.92 -26.18 9.51
CA VAL A 103 10.81 -26.57 8.62
C VAL A 103 11.26 -27.42 7.42
N PRO A 104 12.38 -27.13 6.72
CA PRO A 104 12.83 -27.96 5.60
C PRO A 104 13.10 -29.43 5.96
N HIS A 105 13.26 -29.74 7.25
CA HIS A 105 13.54 -31.08 7.75
C HIS A 105 12.35 -31.72 8.48
N SER A 106 11.18 -31.05 8.51
CA SER A 106 9.95 -31.57 9.12
C SER A 106 8.95 -32.04 8.06
N ASP A 107 7.96 -32.82 8.49
CA ASP A 107 6.83 -33.22 7.64
C ASP A 107 6.01 -32.01 7.17
N ASP A 108 6.09 -30.89 7.88
CA ASP A 108 5.37 -29.66 7.57
C ASP A 108 5.90 -28.94 6.31
N ALA A 109 7.10 -29.29 5.84
CA ALA A 109 7.63 -28.88 4.55
C ALA A 109 6.69 -29.27 3.38
N GLY A 110 5.92 -30.34 3.56
CA GLY A 110 5.07 -30.92 2.52
C GLY A 110 5.87 -31.21 1.25
N LYS A 111 5.40 -30.68 0.11
CA LYS A 111 6.03 -30.85 -1.21
C LYS A 111 6.83 -29.61 -1.64
N PHE A 112 7.15 -28.71 -0.72
CA PHE A 112 7.85 -27.49 -1.07
C PHE A 112 9.32 -27.78 -1.42
N ASP A 113 9.74 -27.35 -2.60
CA ASP A 113 11.14 -27.48 -3.06
C ASP A 113 12.00 -26.34 -2.51
N PHE A 114 12.60 -26.58 -1.34
CA PHE A 114 13.53 -25.64 -0.69
C PHE A 114 14.84 -25.45 -1.46
N HIS A 115 15.29 -26.47 -2.21
CA HIS A 115 16.50 -26.36 -3.01
C HIS A 115 16.32 -25.38 -4.17
N ALA A 116 15.19 -25.47 -4.89
CA ALA A 116 14.85 -24.49 -5.91
C ALA A 116 14.61 -23.09 -5.33
N PHE A 117 13.97 -22.98 -4.15
CA PHE A 117 13.84 -21.68 -3.49
C PHE A 117 15.20 -21.07 -3.13
N TRP A 118 16.13 -21.86 -2.59
CA TRP A 118 17.50 -21.42 -2.31
C TRP A 118 18.23 -20.99 -3.59
N THR A 119 18.11 -21.79 -4.66
CA THR A 119 18.85 -21.56 -5.91
C THR A 119 18.35 -20.35 -6.70
N PHE A 120 17.03 -20.11 -6.70
CA PHE A 120 16.41 -19.09 -7.56
C PHE A 120 15.70 -17.98 -6.78
N GLY A 121 15.00 -18.34 -5.70
CA GLY A 121 14.19 -17.40 -4.92
C GLY A 121 15.01 -16.47 -4.04
N VAL A 122 15.98 -17.01 -3.28
CA VAL A 122 16.82 -16.21 -2.37
C VAL A 122 17.67 -15.16 -3.12
N PRO A 123 18.40 -15.52 -4.20
CA PRO A 123 19.14 -14.53 -4.98
C PRO A 123 18.23 -13.43 -5.53
N LEU A 124 17.06 -13.80 -6.07
CA LEU A 124 16.10 -12.84 -6.58
C LEU A 124 15.62 -11.88 -5.47
N MET A 125 15.30 -12.39 -4.28
CA MET A 125 14.83 -11.56 -3.16
C MET A 125 15.89 -10.54 -2.72
N VAL A 126 17.16 -10.95 -2.65
CA VAL A 126 18.28 -10.07 -2.33
C VAL A 126 18.47 -9.02 -3.43
N GLU A 127 18.47 -9.44 -4.70
CA GLU A 127 18.59 -8.57 -5.86
C GLU A 127 17.52 -7.47 -5.84
N VAL A 128 16.23 -7.84 -5.83
CA VAL A 128 15.15 -6.84 -5.93
C VAL A 128 15.05 -5.96 -4.68
N ALA A 129 15.48 -6.44 -3.51
CA ALA A 129 15.58 -5.59 -2.33
C ALA A 129 16.66 -4.52 -2.52
N LEU A 130 17.87 -4.91 -2.95
CA LEU A 130 18.97 -3.97 -3.19
C LEU A 130 18.68 -2.99 -4.34
N GLU A 131 17.80 -3.33 -5.27
CA GLU A 131 17.35 -2.43 -6.34
C GLU A 131 16.35 -1.35 -5.92
N MET A 132 15.87 -1.33 -4.67
CA MET A 132 14.86 -0.36 -4.21
C MET A 132 15.15 1.11 -4.61
N PRO A 133 16.37 1.67 -4.44
CA PRO A 133 16.66 3.05 -4.84
C PRO A 133 16.47 3.30 -6.33
N ILE A 134 16.70 2.29 -7.17
CA ILE A 134 16.54 2.36 -8.62
C ILE A 134 15.05 2.23 -8.97
N LEU A 135 14.37 1.24 -8.40
CA LEU A 135 12.96 0.94 -8.66
C LEU A 135 12.00 2.05 -8.19
N PHE A 136 12.37 2.78 -7.13
CA PHE A 136 11.55 3.82 -6.53
C PHE A 136 12.16 5.23 -6.60
N GLY A 137 13.28 5.42 -7.32
CA GLY A 137 13.97 6.72 -7.39
C GLY A 137 13.13 7.87 -7.96
N LYS A 138 12.08 7.57 -8.74
CA LYS A 138 11.11 8.55 -9.26
C LYS A 138 9.66 8.21 -8.94
N VAL A 139 9.43 7.16 -8.16
CA VAL A 139 8.09 6.63 -7.89
C VAL A 139 7.84 6.69 -6.39
N HIS A 140 6.86 7.48 -6.00
CA HIS A 140 6.36 7.51 -4.63
C HIS A 140 5.16 6.58 -4.51
N VAL A 141 5.08 5.85 -3.39
CA VAL A 141 3.93 4.99 -3.09
C VAL A 141 2.97 5.77 -2.20
N PRO A 142 1.86 6.33 -2.73
CA PRO A 142 0.93 7.10 -1.93
C PRO A 142 0.18 6.20 -0.95
N LEU A 143 -0.23 6.75 0.19
CA LEU A 143 -1.20 6.07 1.05
C LEU A 143 -2.60 6.24 0.48
N LEU A 144 -3.36 5.15 0.47
CA LEU A 144 -4.76 5.12 0.03
C LEU A 144 -5.67 5.38 1.25
N LEU A 145 -5.79 6.66 1.61
CA LEU A 145 -6.46 7.12 2.83
C LEU A 145 -8.00 7.10 2.71
N GLN A 146 -8.67 7.07 3.86
CA GLN A 146 -10.13 7.10 3.91
C GLN A 146 -10.68 8.43 3.35
N GLY A 147 -11.74 8.34 2.55
CA GLY A 147 -12.43 9.52 2.01
C GLY A 147 -11.83 10.03 0.69
N GLU A 148 -10.74 9.42 0.22
CA GLU A 148 -10.10 9.78 -1.04
C GLU A 148 -10.19 8.64 -2.05
N ASN A 149 -10.61 8.98 -3.26
CA ASN A 149 -10.50 8.08 -4.40
C ASN A 149 -9.09 8.25 -4.97
N ARG A 150 -8.28 7.21 -4.82
CA ARG A 150 -6.87 7.24 -5.21
C ARG A 150 -6.47 5.85 -5.68
N SER A 151 -5.56 5.80 -6.65
CA SER A 151 -4.96 4.56 -7.13
C SER A 151 -3.45 4.67 -7.19
N VAL A 152 -2.79 3.51 -7.18
CA VAL A 152 -1.35 3.37 -7.42
C VAL A 152 -1.12 2.16 -8.30
N ALA A 153 -0.39 2.36 -9.39
CA ALA A 153 0.06 1.28 -10.27
C ALA A 153 1.54 1.01 -10.02
N LEU A 154 1.88 -0.26 -9.78
CA LEU A 154 3.25 -0.72 -9.56
C LEU A 154 3.59 -1.80 -10.58
N THR A 155 4.83 -1.81 -11.06
CA THR A 155 5.34 -2.96 -11.82
C THR A 155 5.42 -4.19 -10.91
N ARG A 156 5.36 -5.39 -11.49
CA ARG A 156 5.51 -6.63 -10.69
C ARG A 156 6.86 -6.71 -9.98
N ARG A 157 7.91 -6.11 -10.55
CA ARG A 157 9.24 -6.01 -9.92
C ARG A 157 9.24 -5.07 -8.72
N GLN A 158 8.53 -3.94 -8.80
CA GLN A 158 8.30 -3.07 -7.63
C GLN A 158 7.50 -3.77 -6.53
N CYS A 159 6.47 -4.56 -6.88
CA CYS A 159 5.74 -5.37 -5.90
C CYS A 159 6.66 -6.40 -5.22
N ALA A 160 7.47 -7.12 -5.99
CA ALA A 160 8.43 -8.09 -5.46
C ALA A 160 9.47 -7.41 -4.56
N CYS A 161 9.99 -6.23 -4.94
CA CYS A 161 10.86 -5.42 -4.08
C CYS A 161 10.21 -5.13 -2.72
N LEU A 162 8.99 -4.60 -2.70
CA LEU A 162 8.27 -4.33 -1.44
C LEU A 162 8.04 -5.61 -0.62
N LEU A 163 7.69 -6.72 -1.26
CA LEU A 163 7.52 -8.02 -0.60
C LEU A 163 8.84 -8.57 -0.04
N SER A 164 9.97 -8.42 -0.74
CA SER A 164 11.29 -8.81 -0.25
C SER A 164 11.67 -8.00 0.98
N HIS A 165 11.44 -6.69 0.97
CA HIS A 165 11.63 -5.87 2.16
C HIS A 165 10.67 -6.22 3.31
N SER A 166 9.46 -6.67 3.00
CA SER A 166 8.50 -7.20 3.97
C SER A 166 8.99 -8.52 4.60
N PHE A 167 9.59 -9.40 3.80
CA PHE A 167 10.22 -10.64 4.23
C PHE A 167 11.40 -10.38 5.17
N PHE A 168 12.33 -9.52 4.76
CA PHE A 168 13.47 -9.15 5.59
C PHE A 168 13.08 -8.30 6.81
N GLY A 169 11.84 -7.80 6.87
CA GLY A 169 11.36 -6.96 7.96
C GLY A 169 11.96 -5.56 7.99
N SER A 170 12.51 -5.09 6.86
CA SER A 170 13.20 -3.81 6.73
C SER A 170 12.28 -2.61 6.48
N ILE A 171 10.99 -2.83 6.23
CA ILE A 171 9.97 -1.76 6.28
C ILE A 171 9.58 -1.53 7.75
N THR A 172 10.24 -0.58 8.40
CA THR A 172 10.19 -0.39 9.85
C THR A 172 9.12 0.62 10.29
N ALA A 173 9.19 1.03 11.56
CA ALA A 173 8.37 2.10 12.11
C ALA A 173 8.58 3.45 11.47
N ASN A 174 9.78 3.69 10.96
CA ASN A 174 10.14 4.96 10.35
C ASN A 174 9.42 5.14 9.01
N SER A 175 9.04 4.04 8.35
CA SER A 175 8.14 4.03 7.20
C SER A 175 6.72 4.51 7.52
N ARG A 176 6.35 4.61 8.82
CA ARG A 176 5.00 4.93 9.32
C ARG A 176 4.85 6.38 9.81
N ARG A 177 5.55 7.36 9.23
CA ARG A 177 5.46 8.80 9.63
C ARG A 177 4.06 9.45 9.49
N VAL A 178 3.01 8.65 9.26
CA VAL A 178 1.62 9.08 9.18
C VAL A 178 0.88 8.78 10.48
N ARG A 179 0.24 9.81 11.02
CA ARG A 179 -0.63 9.72 12.21
C ARG A 179 -1.88 8.89 11.87
N LYS A 180 -1.84 7.58 12.12
CA LYS A 180 -2.91 6.73 12.69
C LYS A 180 -2.68 5.24 12.38
N GLU A 181 -2.83 4.45 13.44
CA GLU A 181 -3.16 3.02 13.52
C GLU A 181 -2.17 1.94 13.02
N LYS A 182 -2.31 0.79 13.70
CA LYS A 182 -1.48 -0.41 13.71
C LYS A 182 -1.58 -1.18 12.39
N TRP A 183 -0.97 -0.70 11.32
CA TRP A 183 -0.75 -1.52 10.13
C TRP A 183 0.71 -1.97 10.07
N ALA A 184 0.91 -3.27 9.83
CA ALA A 184 2.23 -3.89 9.74
C ALA A 184 2.31 -4.70 8.45
N PHE A 185 3.08 -4.19 7.49
CA PHE A 185 3.41 -4.92 6.26
C PHE A 185 4.71 -5.69 6.47
N ARG A 186 4.65 -6.81 7.20
CA ARG A 186 5.83 -7.59 7.60
C ARG A 186 5.61 -9.10 7.42
N ALA A 187 5.91 -9.61 6.23
CA ALA A 187 5.90 -11.03 5.94
C ALA A 187 6.90 -11.83 6.77
N ALA A 188 7.96 -11.20 7.34
CA ALA A 188 8.87 -11.83 8.31
C ALA A 188 8.12 -12.56 9.45
N GLN A 189 6.95 -12.05 9.84
CA GLN A 189 6.12 -12.65 10.90
C GLN A 189 5.66 -14.06 10.57
N LEU A 190 5.45 -14.40 9.29
CA LEU A 190 5.12 -15.76 8.85
C LEU A 190 6.22 -16.75 9.23
N PHE A 191 7.48 -16.33 9.20
CA PHE A 191 8.63 -17.18 9.47
C PHE A 191 8.91 -17.27 10.96
N PHE A 192 8.79 -16.15 11.70
CA PHE A 192 8.91 -16.17 13.17
C PHE A 192 7.83 -17.01 13.84
N LEU A 193 6.61 -17.04 13.30
CA LEU A 193 5.50 -17.84 13.83
C LEU A 193 5.43 -19.24 13.22
N GLN A 194 6.28 -19.55 12.24
CA GLN A 194 6.17 -20.76 11.42
C GLN A 194 4.73 -20.97 10.90
N ALA A 195 4.15 -19.89 10.37
CA ALA A 195 2.77 -19.78 9.91
C ALA A 195 2.55 -20.55 8.59
N LEU A 196 2.46 -21.87 8.69
CA LEU A 196 2.16 -22.76 7.58
C LEU A 196 0.64 -22.86 7.35
N PRO A 197 0.15 -22.93 6.09
CA PRO A 197 0.90 -23.03 4.82
C PRO A 197 1.34 -21.69 4.21
N SER A 198 0.93 -20.55 4.79
CA SER A 198 1.15 -19.21 4.24
C SER A 198 2.62 -18.88 3.98
N ALA A 199 3.53 -19.28 4.87
CA ALA A 199 4.97 -19.09 4.69
C ALA A 199 5.46 -19.79 3.41
N LEU A 200 5.07 -21.04 3.16
CA LEU A 200 5.47 -21.78 1.96
C LEU A 200 4.89 -21.16 0.69
N CYS A 201 3.64 -20.67 0.74
CA CYS A 201 3.04 -19.94 -0.38
C CYS A 201 3.85 -18.69 -0.73
N PHE A 202 4.25 -17.91 0.29
CA PHE A 202 5.10 -16.73 0.13
C PHE A 202 6.45 -17.09 -0.50
N LEU A 203 7.13 -18.14 -0.02
CA LEU A 203 8.39 -18.59 -0.61
C LEU A 203 8.20 -19.10 -2.05
N ASN A 204 7.06 -19.75 -2.33
CA ASN A 204 6.75 -20.25 -3.66
C ASN A 204 6.62 -19.13 -4.69
N TYR A 205 6.07 -17.97 -4.30
CA TYR A 205 6.03 -16.78 -5.16
C TYR A 205 7.42 -16.39 -5.66
N PHE A 206 8.39 -16.25 -4.75
CA PHE A 206 9.76 -15.89 -5.11
C PHE A 206 10.50 -17.01 -5.84
N LYS A 207 10.28 -18.27 -5.47
CA LYS A 207 10.83 -19.42 -6.20
C LYS A 207 10.39 -19.40 -7.67
N VAL A 208 9.10 -19.26 -7.92
CA VAL A 208 8.55 -19.27 -9.29
C VAL A 208 9.04 -18.05 -10.08
N LEU A 209 9.07 -16.87 -9.47
CA LEU A 209 9.62 -15.67 -10.12
C LEU A 209 11.11 -15.81 -10.43
N GLY A 210 11.92 -16.39 -9.53
CA GLY A 210 13.34 -16.60 -9.78
C GLY A 210 13.59 -17.59 -10.93
N GLN A 211 12.72 -18.59 -11.08
CA GLN A 211 12.82 -19.59 -12.15
C GLN A 211 12.33 -19.08 -13.50
N ARG A 212 11.28 -18.26 -13.52
CA ARG A 212 10.55 -17.90 -14.75
C ARG A 212 10.71 -16.44 -15.17
N GLY A 213 11.28 -15.60 -14.30
CA GLY A 213 11.32 -14.16 -14.47
C GLY A 213 9.99 -13.47 -14.15
N PHE A 214 9.99 -12.14 -14.31
CA PHE A 214 8.82 -11.31 -14.07
C PHE A 214 7.85 -11.35 -15.25
N PRO A 215 6.56 -11.66 -15.04
CA PRO A 215 5.55 -11.48 -16.07
C PRO A 215 5.38 -10.00 -16.44
N GLU A 216 5.16 -9.69 -17.71
CA GLU A 216 4.96 -8.32 -18.22
C GLU A 216 3.66 -7.69 -17.70
N GLY A 217 3.73 -6.45 -17.22
CA GLY A 217 2.57 -5.67 -16.77
C GLY A 217 2.69 -5.11 -15.36
N THR A 218 1.61 -4.43 -14.94
CA THR A 218 1.51 -3.72 -13.67
C THR A 218 0.35 -4.26 -12.82
N VAL A 219 0.44 -4.07 -11.52
CA VAL A 219 -0.64 -4.28 -10.55
C VAL A 219 -1.13 -2.92 -10.09
N THR A 220 -2.42 -2.65 -10.25
CA THR A 220 -3.05 -1.40 -9.84
C THR A 220 -3.88 -1.65 -8.58
N PHE A 221 -3.59 -0.90 -7.54
CA PHE A 221 -4.36 -0.87 -6.30
C PHE A 221 -5.20 0.39 -6.31
N GLU A 222 -6.51 0.25 -6.17
CA GLU A 222 -7.44 1.37 -6.16
C GLU A 222 -8.26 1.35 -4.88
N ARG A 223 -8.37 2.53 -4.25
CA ARG A 223 -9.34 2.77 -3.20
C ARG A 223 -10.42 3.67 -3.75
N THR A 224 -11.64 3.15 -3.78
CA THR A 224 -12.85 3.90 -4.11
C THR A 224 -13.77 3.97 -2.90
N GLY A 225 -14.34 5.14 -2.65
CA GLY A 225 -15.33 5.34 -1.61
C GLY A 225 -16.27 6.50 -1.93
N PHE A 226 -17.36 6.55 -1.20
CA PHE A 226 -18.35 7.64 -1.28
C PHE A 226 -18.35 8.42 0.04
N PRO A 227 -18.73 9.71 0.03
CA PRO A 227 -18.91 10.45 1.26
C PRO A 227 -19.88 9.72 2.19
N ARG A 228 -19.54 9.69 3.49
CA ARG A 228 -20.36 9.01 4.49
C ARG A 228 -21.78 9.60 4.48
N GLY A 229 -22.78 8.72 4.36
CA GLY A 229 -24.19 9.11 4.34
C GLY A 229 -24.70 9.64 3.00
N ALA A 230 -23.86 9.69 1.96
CA ALA A 230 -24.24 10.11 0.62
C ALA A 230 -23.79 9.08 -0.43
N PRO A 231 -24.33 7.85 -0.41
CA PRO A 231 -24.10 6.92 -1.49
C PRO A 231 -24.68 7.48 -2.81
N PRO A 232 -24.10 7.16 -3.97
CA PRO A 232 -24.58 7.66 -5.26
C PRO A 232 -25.87 6.96 -5.72
N TRP A 233 -26.24 5.85 -5.09
CA TRP A 233 -27.43 5.07 -5.46
C TRP A 233 -28.66 5.48 -4.63
N ARG A 234 -29.82 5.41 -5.28
CA ARG A 234 -31.14 5.46 -4.65
C ARG A 234 -31.82 4.11 -4.85
N TRP A 235 -32.25 3.50 -3.75
CA TRP A 235 -32.98 2.23 -3.77
C TRP A 235 -34.47 2.46 -4.03
N ASP A 236 -35.06 3.44 -3.33
CA ASP A 236 -36.49 3.72 -3.43
C ASP A 236 -36.87 4.23 -4.83
N GLY A 237 -37.88 3.59 -5.43
CA GLY A 237 -38.38 3.95 -6.76
C GLY A 237 -37.42 3.63 -7.91
N ASN A 238 -36.36 2.85 -7.66
CA ASN A 238 -35.44 2.44 -8.72
C ASN A 238 -36.08 1.36 -9.61
N ALA A 239 -36.38 1.71 -10.86
CA ALA A 239 -37.01 0.82 -11.83
C ALA A 239 -36.02 -0.07 -12.61
N THR A 240 -34.74 -0.09 -12.22
CA THR A 240 -33.72 -0.92 -12.89
C THR A 240 -34.08 -2.40 -12.72
N PRO A 241 -34.18 -3.18 -13.81
CA PRO A 241 -34.49 -4.61 -13.71
C PRO A 241 -33.35 -5.38 -13.04
N LEU A 242 -33.69 -6.51 -12.43
CA LEU A 242 -32.70 -7.42 -11.86
C LEU A 242 -31.77 -7.96 -12.95
N CYS A 243 -30.49 -8.12 -12.62
CA CYS A 243 -29.53 -8.76 -13.50
C CYS A 243 -29.75 -10.28 -13.56
N ARG A 244 -29.21 -10.91 -14.59
CA ARG A 244 -29.14 -12.37 -14.66
C ARG A 244 -28.27 -12.89 -13.53
N VAL A 245 -28.74 -13.92 -12.83
CA VAL A 245 -28.00 -14.65 -11.80
C VAL A 245 -27.83 -16.09 -12.24
N GLU A 246 -26.62 -16.61 -12.09
CA GLU A 246 -26.29 -18.01 -12.34
C GLU A 246 -25.75 -18.62 -11.05
N LEU A 247 -26.30 -19.77 -10.66
CA LEU A 247 -25.92 -20.48 -9.44
C LEU A 247 -25.18 -21.76 -9.83
N LEU A 248 -23.88 -21.77 -9.58
CA LEU A 248 -23.02 -22.93 -9.80
C LEU A 248 -22.93 -23.75 -8.52
N HIS A 249 -23.07 -25.06 -8.63
CA HIS A 249 -23.03 -26.00 -7.49
C HIS A 249 -21.60 -26.53 -7.23
N GLN A 250 -20.66 -26.20 -8.13
CA GLN A 250 -19.27 -26.64 -8.11
C GLN A 250 -18.37 -25.49 -8.59
N GLY A 251 -17.10 -25.54 -8.19
CA GLY A 251 -16.09 -24.51 -8.46
C GLY A 251 -15.94 -23.51 -7.31
N ALA A 252 -14.84 -22.77 -7.33
CA ALA A 252 -14.55 -21.65 -6.43
C ALA A 252 -14.54 -20.31 -7.21
N ILE A 253 -14.41 -19.19 -6.50
CA ILE A 253 -14.45 -17.86 -7.11
C ILE A 253 -13.28 -17.68 -8.08
N GLU A 254 -12.10 -18.17 -7.71
CA GLU A 254 -10.87 -18.11 -8.51
C GLU A 254 -10.90 -18.96 -9.78
N ASP A 255 -11.81 -19.94 -9.89
CA ASP A 255 -11.98 -20.78 -11.08
C ASP A 255 -12.85 -20.09 -12.15
N SER A 256 -13.53 -19.00 -11.79
CA SER A 256 -14.41 -18.27 -12.69
C SER A 256 -13.61 -17.61 -13.82
N PRO A 257 -14.10 -17.63 -15.08
CA PRO A 257 -13.45 -16.94 -16.20
C PRO A 257 -13.75 -15.43 -16.23
N LEU A 258 -14.50 -14.91 -15.26
CA LEU A 258 -14.90 -13.51 -15.20
C LEU A 258 -13.73 -12.63 -14.74
N GLU A 259 -13.77 -11.34 -15.10
CA GLU A 259 -12.69 -10.41 -14.74
C GLU A 259 -12.81 -9.88 -13.30
N HIS A 260 -14.00 -9.97 -12.70
CA HIS A 260 -14.30 -9.42 -11.39
C HIS A 260 -14.58 -10.51 -10.37
N HIS A 261 -13.60 -10.76 -9.51
CA HIS A 261 -13.70 -11.73 -8.43
C HIS A 261 -13.86 -10.99 -7.10
N ALA A 262 -14.82 -11.42 -6.29
CA ALA A 262 -15.07 -10.85 -4.98
C ALA A 262 -14.13 -11.49 -3.93
N ASP A 263 -13.53 -10.66 -3.09
CA ASP A 263 -12.84 -11.08 -1.86
C ASP A 263 -13.76 -10.86 -0.66
N PHE A 264 -13.87 -11.85 0.23
CA PHE A 264 -14.58 -11.73 1.49
C PHE A 264 -13.70 -11.03 2.52
N ALA A 265 -13.47 -9.74 2.27
CA ALA A 265 -12.43 -8.96 2.93
C ALA A 265 -12.76 -8.54 4.38
N ASN A 266 -11.72 -8.48 5.21
CA ASN A 266 -11.74 -7.77 6.48
C ASN A 266 -11.63 -6.24 6.25
N LYS A 267 -12.14 -5.43 7.20
CA LYS A 267 -11.98 -3.95 7.17
C LYS A 267 -10.51 -3.52 7.05
N PHE A 268 -9.59 -4.33 7.58
CA PHE A 268 -8.17 -4.29 7.27
C PHE A 268 -7.89 -5.35 6.20
N VAL A 269 -7.73 -4.90 4.94
CA VAL A 269 -7.56 -5.79 3.77
C VAL A 269 -6.44 -6.81 4.03
N GLY A 270 -6.71 -8.07 3.68
CA GLY A 270 -5.81 -9.21 3.95
C GLY A 270 -5.99 -9.85 5.33
N GLY A 271 -6.68 -9.19 6.28
CA GLY A 271 -6.91 -9.75 7.61
C GLY A 271 -5.60 -10.17 8.29
N GLY A 272 -5.53 -11.43 8.73
CA GLY A 272 -4.32 -12.03 9.31
C GLY A 272 -3.44 -12.78 8.33
N CYS A 273 -3.44 -12.43 7.03
CA CYS A 273 -2.64 -13.14 6.01
C CYS A 273 -1.13 -13.16 6.30
N LEU A 274 -0.61 -12.20 7.08
CA LEU A 274 0.79 -12.13 7.54
C LEU A 274 0.98 -12.60 9.00
N GLY A 275 0.01 -13.33 9.55
CA GLY A 275 0.02 -13.86 10.92
C GLY A 275 -0.60 -15.28 10.98
N ASN A 276 -1.07 -15.67 12.16
CA ASN A 276 -1.62 -17.01 12.44
C ASN A 276 -3.16 -17.00 12.53
N ASP A 277 -3.86 -16.44 11.54
CA ASP A 277 -5.34 -16.43 11.56
C ASP A 277 -5.98 -17.63 10.84
N PHE A 278 -5.21 -18.54 10.22
CA PHE A 278 -5.74 -19.78 9.61
C PHE A 278 -6.23 -20.83 10.62
N PHE A 279 -6.10 -20.57 11.92
CA PHE A 279 -6.52 -21.47 13.01
C PHE A 279 -7.70 -20.92 13.86
N MET A 280 -8.51 -20.00 13.33
CA MET A 280 -9.81 -19.67 13.94
C MET A 280 -10.93 -20.57 13.45
#